data_AF-A0A523T781-F1
#
_entry.id   AF-A0A523T781-F1
#
_cell.length_a   1.000
_cell.length_b   1.000
_cell.length_c   1.000
_cell.angle_alpha   90.00
_cell.angle_beta   90.00
_cell.angle_gamma   90.00
#
_symmetry.space_group_name_H-M   'P 1'
#
loop_
_entity.id
_entity.type
_entity.pdbx_description
1 polymer ?
#
loop_
_entity_poly.entity_id
_entity_poly.type
_entity_poly.pdbx_seq_one_letter_code
_entity_poly.pdbx_strand_id
1 'polypeptide(L)'
;MNENDDSSVMRVVKTLAKTKLSSLAIHKLEQFATKLGVEEQELLQLYVETKNRSLIQSFASTPYTERIIMLPQCLRAKDCPAEMGKYGYECQQCGRCSVAKIMQLTKDLGYKGAFILPGGSLAQKIILELKPKASLGVACSKELVLGSYLCEKMGIVCQGVELLRDGCINTIVDMKTLKEALNVNMF
;
A
#
# COMPACT_ATOMS: atom_id res chain seq x y z
N MET A 1 9.97 37.39 -11.24
CA MET A 1 9.86 35.98 -11.72
C MET A 1 9.52 35.14 -10.49
N ASN A 2 8.32 35.30 -9.92
CA ASN A 2 7.00 34.74 -10.28
C ASN A 2 6.75 33.37 -9.61
N GLU A 3 6.40 33.44 -8.32
CA GLU A 3 5.88 32.36 -7.44
C GLU A 3 4.49 31.83 -7.84
N ASN A 4 4.01 32.09 -9.07
CA ASN A 4 2.64 31.81 -9.48
C ASN A 4 2.47 30.58 -10.41
N ASP A 5 3.58 30.01 -10.89
CA ASP A 5 3.54 28.89 -11.86
C ASP A 5 3.48 27.52 -11.15
N ASP A 6 4.08 27.40 -9.98
CA ASP A 6 4.20 26.16 -9.20
C ASP A 6 2.85 25.69 -8.60
N SER A 7 1.99 26.65 -8.25
CA SER A 7 0.61 26.43 -7.77
C SER A 7 -0.30 25.83 -8.86
N SER A 8 -0.14 26.31 -10.10
CA SER A 8 -1.00 25.94 -11.23
C SER A 8 -0.63 24.56 -11.77
N VAL A 9 0.67 24.29 -11.92
CA VAL A 9 1.19 22.98 -12.32
C VAL A 9 0.81 21.92 -11.29
N MET A 10 0.99 22.18 -9.98
CA MET A 10 0.57 21.22 -8.97
C MET A 10 -0.93 20.98 -8.90
N ARG A 11 -1.75 21.99 -9.24
CA ARG A 11 -3.19 21.80 -9.35
C ARG A 11 -3.55 20.88 -10.53
N VAL A 12 -2.85 21.01 -11.66
CA VAL A 12 -3.01 20.12 -12.82
C VAL A 12 -2.52 18.70 -12.50
N VAL A 13 -1.36 18.53 -11.89
CA VAL A 13 -0.82 17.22 -11.46
C VAL A 13 -1.77 16.55 -10.47
N LYS A 14 -2.27 17.27 -9.45
CA LYS A 14 -3.28 16.76 -8.49
C LYS A 14 -4.62 16.40 -9.15
N THR A 15 -4.97 17.08 -10.24
CA THR A 15 -6.22 16.80 -10.99
C THR A 15 -6.05 15.57 -11.88
N LEU A 16 -4.88 15.42 -12.52
CA LEU A 16 -4.53 14.25 -13.32
C LEU A 16 -4.38 12.99 -12.47
N ALA A 17 -3.80 13.09 -11.27
CA ALA A 17 -3.67 11.96 -10.35
C ALA A 17 -5.02 11.35 -9.90
N LYS A 18 -6.14 12.09 -10.05
CA LYS A 18 -7.50 11.63 -9.71
C LYS A 18 -8.21 10.85 -10.82
N THR A 19 -7.70 10.87 -12.06
CA THR A 19 -8.28 10.08 -13.15
C THR A 19 -7.64 8.69 -13.21
N LYS A 20 -8.36 7.71 -13.79
CA LYS A 20 -7.82 6.38 -14.09
C LYS A 20 -6.68 6.50 -15.11
N LEU A 21 -5.49 6.85 -14.64
CA LEU A 21 -4.30 6.95 -15.47
C LEU A 21 -3.82 5.54 -15.81
N SER A 22 -3.71 5.26 -17.10
CA SER A 22 -3.08 4.03 -17.59
C SER A 22 -1.60 3.99 -17.23
N SER A 23 -1.01 2.80 -17.21
CA SER A 23 0.43 2.61 -16.97
C SER A 23 1.32 3.49 -17.85
N LEU A 24 0.91 3.70 -19.11
CA LEU A 24 1.59 4.58 -20.05
C LEU A 24 1.51 6.07 -19.67
N ALA A 25 0.41 6.50 -19.07
CA ALA A 25 0.23 7.88 -18.65
C ALA A 25 1.09 8.20 -17.42
N ILE A 26 1.29 7.24 -16.50
CA ILE A 26 2.21 7.40 -15.39
C ILE A 26 3.66 7.47 -15.87
N HIS A 27 4.09 6.60 -16.78
CA HIS A 27 5.45 6.69 -17.34
C HIS A 27 5.73 8.02 -18.04
N LYS A 28 4.73 8.60 -18.72
CA LYS A 28 4.87 9.94 -19.30
C LYS A 28 4.94 11.02 -18.22
N LEU A 29 4.18 10.88 -17.15
CA LEU A 29 4.19 11.81 -16.01
C LEU A 29 5.53 11.76 -15.29
N GLU A 30 6.08 10.56 -15.04
CA GLU A 30 7.41 10.34 -14.47
C GLU A 30 8.47 11.03 -15.33
N GLN A 31 8.53 10.74 -16.64
CA GLN A 31 9.49 11.38 -17.55
C GLN A 31 9.36 12.90 -17.60
N PHE A 32 8.14 13.43 -17.49
CA PHE A 32 7.90 14.87 -17.53
C PHE A 32 8.26 15.54 -16.22
N ALA A 33 7.94 14.91 -15.09
CA ALA A 33 8.22 15.44 -13.76
C ALA A 33 9.71 15.36 -13.41
N THR A 34 10.43 14.31 -13.83
CA THR A 34 11.90 14.27 -13.73
C THR A 34 12.55 15.40 -14.52
N LYS A 35 11.99 15.76 -15.68
CA LYS A 35 12.46 16.94 -16.47
C LYS A 35 12.19 18.28 -15.78
N LEU A 36 11.21 18.33 -14.86
CA LEU A 36 10.89 19.50 -14.05
C LEU A 36 11.61 19.51 -12.69
N GLY A 37 12.50 18.54 -12.43
CA GLY A 37 13.27 18.46 -11.19
C GLY A 37 12.51 17.87 -10.00
N VAL A 38 11.35 17.25 -10.22
CA VAL A 38 10.62 16.52 -9.18
C VAL A 38 11.26 15.14 -9.00
N GLU A 39 11.59 14.77 -7.76
CA GLU A 39 12.17 13.46 -7.48
C GLU A 39 11.12 12.35 -7.72
N GLU A 40 11.55 11.23 -8.32
CA GLU A 40 10.69 10.07 -8.62
C GLU A 40 9.90 9.62 -7.38
N GLN A 41 10.55 9.64 -6.22
CA GLN A 41 9.93 9.26 -4.96
C GLN A 41 8.72 10.14 -4.61
N GLU A 42 8.82 11.47 -4.76
CA GLU A 42 7.72 12.39 -4.45
C GLU A 42 6.49 12.13 -5.32
N LEU A 43 6.70 11.74 -6.58
CA LEU A 43 5.60 11.39 -7.50
C LEU A 43 4.90 10.10 -7.09
N LEU A 44 5.67 9.09 -6.70
CA LEU A 44 5.11 7.82 -6.23
C LEU A 44 4.32 8.02 -4.94
N GLN A 45 4.82 8.83 -4.02
CA GLN A 45 4.11 9.19 -2.79
C GLN A 45 2.81 9.93 -3.08
N LEU A 46 2.86 10.96 -3.92
CA LEU A 46 1.67 11.71 -4.32
C LEU A 46 0.62 10.81 -4.99
N TYR A 47 1.05 9.84 -5.79
CA TYR A 47 0.15 8.86 -6.38
C TYR A 47 -0.55 8.02 -5.30
N VAL A 48 0.21 7.45 -4.35
CA VAL A 48 -0.32 6.65 -3.24
C VAL A 48 -1.32 7.46 -2.42
N GLU A 49 -0.96 8.68 -2.03
CA GLU A 49 -1.85 9.58 -1.28
C GLU A 49 -3.15 9.89 -2.03
N THR A 50 -3.06 10.13 -3.35
CA THR A 50 -4.23 10.46 -4.17
C THR A 50 -5.15 9.24 -4.33
N LYS A 51 -4.59 8.04 -4.52
CA LYS A 51 -5.36 6.80 -4.57
C LYS A 51 -6.01 6.48 -3.22
N ASN A 52 -5.27 6.65 -2.12
CA ASN A 52 -5.82 6.48 -0.77
C ASN A 52 -7.03 7.39 -0.56
N ARG A 53 -6.87 8.69 -0.81
CA ARG A 53 -7.96 9.67 -0.65
C ARG A 53 -9.16 9.39 -1.53
N SER A 54 -8.96 8.97 -2.77
CA SER A 54 -10.07 8.71 -3.70
C SER A 54 -10.83 7.43 -3.38
N LEU A 55 -10.20 6.45 -2.72
CA LEU A 55 -10.80 5.15 -2.39
C LEU A 55 -11.18 4.99 -0.92
N ILE A 56 -10.88 5.96 -0.05
CA ILE A 56 -11.06 5.85 1.40
C ILE A 56 -12.51 5.53 1.80
N GLN A 57 -13.50 6.17 1.16
CA GLN A 57 -14.92 5.94 1.46
C GLN A 57 -15.36 4.53 1.06
N SER A 58 -14.95 4.07 -0.13
CA SER A 58 -15.23 2.70 -0.59
C SER A 58 -14.55 1.65 0.29
N PHE A 59 -13.33 1.93 0.75
CA PHE A 59 -12.61 1.06 1.67
C PHE A 59 -13.33 0.99 3.02
N ALA A 60 -13.68 2.15 3.58
CA ALA A 60 -14.41 2.27 4.85
C ALA A 60 -15.79 1.60 4.82
N SER A 61 -16.45 1.58 3.66
CA SER A 61 -17.76 0.93 3.46
C SER A 61 -17.66 -0.58 3.27
N THR A 62 -16.48 -1.12 2.99
CA THR A 62 -16.27 -2.58 2.81
C THR A 62 -16.22 -3.25 4.19
N PRO A 63 -16.98 -4.31 4.51
CA PRO A 63 -16.89 -4.97 5.81
C PRO A 63 -15.49 -5.55 6.06
N TYR A 64 -15.01 -5.55 7.31
CA TYR A 64 -13.70 -6.13 7.67
C TYR A 64 -13.52 -7.57 7.19
N THR A 65 -14.57 -8.38 7.28
CA THR A 65 -14.58 -9.78 6.81
C THR A 65 -14.38 -9.96 5.30
N GLU A 66 -14.38 -8.86 4.54
CA GLU A 66 -14.09 -8.81 3.10
C GLU A 66 -12.78 -8.08 2.78
N ARG A 67 -12.03 -7.65 3.80
CA ARG A 67 -10.73 -6.98 3.68
C ARG A 67 -9.57 -7.91 4.00
N ILE A 68 -8.46 -7.74 3.29
CA ILE A 68 -7.18 -8.36 3.66
C ILE A 68 -6.11 -7.29 3.89
N ILE A 69 -5.04 -7.64 4.60
CA ILE A 69 -3.82 -6.84 4.67
C ILE A 69 -2.65 -7.63 4.08
N MET A 70 -1.79 -6.94 3.33
CA MET A 70 -0.55 -7.47 2.78
C MET A 70 0.63 -6.70 3.35
N LEU A 71 1.51 -7.44 4.03
CA LEU A 71 2.71 -6.92 4.68
C LEU A 71 3.95 -7.32 3.87
N PRO A 72 5.01 -6.50 3.84
CA PRO A 72 6.23 -6.84 3.14
C PRO A 72 7.12 -7.70 4.06
N GLN A 73 7.86 -8.65 3.48
CA GLN A 73 8.86 -9.42 4.22
C GLN A 73 9.90 -8.54 4.93
N CYS A 74 10.14 -7.32 4.45
CA CYS A 74 11.11 -6.37 5.00
C CYS A 74 10.77 -5.90 6.42
N LEU A 75 9.52 -6.05 6.88
CA LEU A 75 9.16 -5.79 8.29
C LEU A 75 9.68 -6.87 9.26
N ARG A 76 10.11 -8.04 8.74
CA ARG A 76 10.64 -9.10 9.58
C ARG A 76 12.02 -8.72 10.12
N ALA A 77 12.29 -9.12 11.36
CA ALA A 77 13.66 -9.14 11.86
C ALA A 77 14.53 -10.10 11.03
N LYS A 78 15.83 -9.82 10.93
CA LYS A 78 16.80 -10.62 10.17
C LYS A 78 16.83 -12.09 10.61
N ASP A 79 16.61 -12.33 11.91
CA ASP A 79 16.61 -13.63 12.58
C ASP A 79 15.18 -14.15 12.84
N CYS A 80 14.19 -13.61 12.14
CA CYS A 80 12.80 -14.06 12.27
C CYS A 80 12.65 -15.53 11.84
N PRO A 81 12.09 -16.41 12.69
CA PRO A 81 11.94 -17.85 12.40
C PRO A 81 10.73 -18.16 11.51
N ALA A 82 10.07 -17.16 10.92
CA ALA A 82 8.89 -17.39 10.09
C ALA A 82 9.26 -18.15 8.80
N GLU A 83 8.49 -19.20 8.53
CA GLU A 83 8.70 -20.14 7.42
C GLU A 83 7.84 -19.77 6.21
N MET A 84 8.23 -20.24 5.02
CA MET A 84 7.47 -19.99 3.80
C MET A 84 6.30 -20.96 3.69
N GLY A 85 5.08 -20.44 3.67
CA GLY A 85 3.84 -21.17 3.44
C GLY A 85 3.20 -20.87 2.10
N LYS A 86 1.93 -21.29 1.94
CA LYS A 86 1.18 -21.18 0.66
C LYS A 86 0.96 -19.74 0.20
N TYR A 87 0.73 -18.82 1.15
CA TYR A 87 0.39 -17.42 0.92
C TYR A 87 1.48 -16.45 1.41
N GLY A 88 2.71 -16.93 1.53
CA GLY A 88 3.87 -16.15 1.96
C GLY A 88 4.39 -16.66 3.29
N TYR A 89 5.08 -15.80 4.04
CA TYR A 89 5.65 -16.22 5.31
C TYR A 89 4.59 -16.35 6.42
N GLU A 90 4.75 -17.37 7.25
CA GLU A 90 3.88 -17.67 8.38
C GLU A 90 4.53 -17.19 9.68
N CYS A 91 3.95 -16.16 10.30
CA CYS A 91 4.51 -15.58 11.52
C CYS A 91 4.38 -16.53 12.70
N GLN A 92 5.51 -16.90 13.30
CA GLN A 92 5.60 -17.70 14.52
C GLN A 92 5.48 -16.87 15.80
N GLN A 93 5.00 -15.63 15.71
CA GLN A 93 4.81 -14.70 16.84
C GLN A 93 6.05 -14.52 17.75
N CYS A 94 7.25 -14.57 17.17
CA CYS A 94 8.51 -14.53 17.92
C CYS A 94 8.81 -13.22 18.68
N GLY A 95 7.99 -12.17 18.50
CA GLY A 95 8.14 -10.88 19.19
C GLY A 95 9.28 -9.97 18.70
N ARG A 96 10.07 -10.39 17.71
CA ARG A 96 11.28 -9.66 17.26
C ARG A 96 11.01 -8.48 16.31
N CYS A 97 9.78 -8.34 15.83
CA CYS A 97 9.38 -7.28 14.90
C CYS A 97 7.91 -6.91 15.08
N SER A 98 7.45 -5.86 14.40
CA SER A 98 6.07 -5.36 14.49
C SER A 98 5.03 -6.31 13.88
N VAL A 99 5.44 -7.24 13.01
CA VAL A 99 4.53 -8.11 12.24
C VAL A 99 3.53 -8.86 13.12
N ALA A 100 3.97 -9.49 14.22
CA ALA A 100 3.09 -10.24 15.11
C ALA A 100 1.97 -9.36 15.69
N LYS A 101 2.32 -8.12 16.08
CA LYS A 101 1.37 -7.12 16.57
C LYS A 101 0.39 -6.69 15.50
N ILE A 102 0.86 -6.48 14.27
CA ILE A 102 0.00 -6.10 13.14
C ILE A 102 -0.99 -7.22 12.82
N MET A 103 -0.53 -8.48 12.79
CA MET A 103 -1.39 -9.63 12.57
C MET A 103 -2.46 -9.77 13.65
N GLN A 104 -2.11 -9.56 14.92
CA GLN A 104 -3.06 -9.58 16.02
C GLN A 104 -4.11 -8.47 15.88
N LEU A 105 -3.69 -7.21 15.65
CA LEU A 105 -4.61 -6.10 15.43
C LEU A 105 -5.57 -6.36 14.26
N THR A 106 -5.05 -6.92 13.19
CA THR A 106 -5.83 -7.28 12.00
C THR A 106 -6.88 -8.34 12.31
N LYS A 107 -6.49 -9.37 13.07
CA LYS A 107 -7.39 -10.45 13.51
C LYS A 107 -8.48 -9.92 14.44
N ASP A 108 -8.12 -9.06 15.38
CA ASP A 108 -9.06 -8.48 16.36
C ASP A 108 -10.14 -7.63 15.68
N LEU A 109 -9.79 -6.95 14.58
CA LEU A 109 -10.74 -6.21 13.74
C LEU A 109 -11.62 -7.11 12.84
N GLY A 110 -11.34 -8.41 12.76
CA GLY A 110 -12.11 -9.34 11.94
C GLY A 110 -11.80 -9.25 10.44
N TYR A 111 -10.59 -8.80 10.07
CA TYR A 111 -10.14 -8.87 8.68
C TYR A 111 -10.14 -10.32 8.18
N LYS A 112 -10.44 -10.50 6.89
CA LYS A 112 -10.43 -11.80 6.21
C LYS A 112 -9.07 -12.51 6.27
N GLY A 113 -7.98 -11.74 6.36
CA GLY A 113 -6.63 -12.31 6.52
C GLY A 113 -5.51 -11.28 6.52
N ALA A 114 -4.35 -11.72 7.03
CA ALA A 114 -3.09 -10.98 7.04
C ALA A 114 -1.99 -11.85 6.42
N PHE A 115 -1.28 -11.32 5.42
CA PHE A 115 -0.30 -12.09 4.64
C PHE A 115 1.04 -11.36 4.58
N ILE A 116 2.14 -12.10 4.74
CA ILE A 116 3.51 -11.56 4.67
C ILE A 116 4.12 -11.98 3.35
N LEU A 117 4.21 -11.06 2.40
CA LEU A 117 4.61 -11.37 1.03
C LEU A 117 6.15 -11.34 0.91
N PRO A 118 6.76 -12.38 0.31
CA PRO A 118 8.17 -12.32 -0.11
C PRO A 118 8.38 -11.36 -1.30
N GLY A 119 7.33 -11.06 -2.06
CA GLY A 119 7.32 -10.12 -3.16
C GLY A 119 5.92 -9.96 -3.76
N GLY A 120 5.73 -8.92 -4.59
CA GLY A 120 4.43 -8.54 -5.13
C GLY A 120 3.75 -9.59 -6.03
N SER A 121 4.50 -10.51 -6.63
CA SER A 121 3.94 -11.57 -7.50
C SER A 121 2.94 -12.49 -6.79
N LEU A 122 3.06 -12.63 -5.47
CA LEU A 122 2.15 -13.46 -4.67
C LEU A 122 0.80 -12.79 -4.43
N ALA A 123 0.72 -11.46 -4.51
CA ALA A 123 -0.50 -10.69 -4.26
C ALA A 123 -1.64 -11.13 -5.18
N GLN A 124 -1.35 -11.34 -6.47
CA GLN A 124 -2.38 -11.73 -7.45
C GLN A 124 -2.98 -13.10 -7.12
N LYS A 125 -2.15 -14.07 -6.71
CA LYS A 125 -2.62 -15.41 -6.31
C LYS A 125 -3.56 -15.32 -5.10
N ILE A 126 -3.18 -14.54 -4.08
CA ILE A 126 -3.99 -14.33 -2.88
C ILE A 126 -5.35 -13.72 -3.26
N ILE A 127 -5.35 -12.68 -4.10
CA ILE A 127 -6.59 -12.01 -4.55
C ILE A 127 -7.50 -12.99 -5.32
N LEU A 128 -6.94 -13.79 -6.23
CA LEU A 128 -7.70 -14.76 -7.04
C LEU A 128 -8.34 -15.86 -6.19
N GLU A 129 -7.60 -16.40 -5.22
CA GLU A 129 -8.07 -17.51 -4.40
C GLU A 129 -9.01 -17.05 -3.29
N LEU A 130 -8.69 -15.96 -2.59
CA LEU A 130 -9.46 -15.50 -1.44
C LEU A 130 -10.58 -14.54 -1.81
N LYS A 131 -10.54 -13.93 -2.99
CA LYS A 131 -11.55 -12.98 -3.50
C LYS A 131 -11.95 -11.95 -2.44
N PRO A 132 -11.00 -11.17 -1.89
CA PRO A 132 -11.36 -10.03 -1.04
C PRO A 132 -12.13 -8.99 -1.86
N LYS A 133 -12.82 -8.06 -1.20
CA LYS A 133 -13.34 -6.85 -1.86
C LYS A 133 -12.43 -5.64 -1.66
N ALA A 134 -11.62 -5.67 -0.59
CA ALA A 134 -10.65 -4.62 -0.33
C ALA A 134 -9.31 -5.15 0.20
N SER A 135 -8.24 -4.39 -0.01
CA SER A 135 -6.89 -4.71 0.44
C SER A 135 -6.19 -3.49 1.04
N LEU A 136 -5.54 -3.68 2.18
CA LEU A 136 -4.59 -2.71 2.74
C LEU A 136 -3.17 -3.21 2.44
N GLY A 137 -2.41 -2.47 1.64
CA GLY A 137 -1.00 -2.76 1.38
C GLY A 137 -0.08 -1.98 2.33
N VAL A 138 0.98 -2.62 2.81
CA VAL A 138 2.09 -1.94 3.49
C VAL A 138 3.35 -2.20 2.67
N ALA A 139 3.96 -1.17 2.09
CA ALA A 139 5.15 -1.31 1.27
C ALA A 139 5.85 0.04 1.02
N CYS A 140 6.97 0.02 0.29
CA CYS A 140 7.53 1.25 -0.28
C CYS A 140 6.59 1.82 -1.36
N SER A 141 6.72 3.11 -1.67
CA SER A 141 5.83 3.81 -2.60
C SER A 141 5.73 3.12 -3.97
N LYS A 142 6.86 2.63 -4.50
CA LYS A 142 6.91 1.88 -5.76
C LYS A 142 6.05 0.61 -5.74
N GLU A 143 6.19 -0.21 -4.70
CA GLU A 143 5.40 -1.44 -4.57
C GLU A 143 3.92 -1.14 -4.30
N LEU A 144 3.59 -0.05 -3.58
CA LEU A 144 2.22 0.38 -3.40
C LEU A 144 1.58 0.85 -4.72
N VAL A 145 2.31 1.55 -5.58
CA VAL A 145 1.84 1.93 -6.93
C VAL A 145 1.55 0.69 -7.76
N LEU A 146 2.47 -0.28 -7.81
CA LEU A 146 2.26 -1.55 -8.52
C LEU A 146 1.08 -2.35 -7.94
N GLY A 147 0.97 -2.42 -6.62
CA GLY A 147 -0.15 -3.05 -5.92
C GLY A 147 -1.49 -2.38 -6.22
N SER A 148 -1.52 -1.04 -6.29
CA SER A 148 -2.71 -0.26 -6.69
C SER A 148 -3.17 -0.61 -8.10
N TYR A 149 -2.26 -0.71 -9.06
CA TYR A 149 -2.60 -1.15 -10.42
C TYR A 149 -3.16 -2.58 -10.47
N LEU A 150 -2.56 -3.50 -9.71
CA LEU A 150 -3.09 -4.85 -9.60
C LEU A 150 -4.51 -4.84 -9.03
N CYS A 151 -4.75 -4.08 -7.97
CA CYS A 151 -6.07 -3.95 -7.37
C CYS A 151 -7.10 -3.39 -8.36
N GLU A 152 -6.74 -2.34 -9.10
CA GLU A 152 -7.60 -1.76 -10.14
C GLU A 152 -7.95 -2.78 -11.23
N LYS A 153 -6.98 -3.55 -11.72
CA LYS A 153 -7.19 -4.61 -12.71
C LYS A 153 -8.12 -5.72 -12.19
N MET A 154 -8.06 -5.99 -10.89
CA MET A 154 -8.79 -7.08 -10.23
C MET A 154 -10.11 -6.62 -9.60
N GLY A 155 -10.47 -5.34 -9.70
CA GLY A 155 -11.68 -4.78 -9.10
C GLY A 155 -11.66 -4.73 -7.57
N ILE A 156 -10.48 -4.64 -6.96
CA ILE A 156 -10.28 -4.57 -5.50
C ILE A 156 -10.13 -3.12 -5.07
N VAL A 157 -10.82 -2.73 -4.00
CA VAL A 157 -10.63 -1.41 -3.37
C VAL A 157 -9.35 -1.43 -2.54
N CYS A 158 -8.36 -0.61 -2.86
CA CYS A 158 -7.09 -0.60 -2.15
C CYS A 158 -6.85 0.66 -1.32
N GLN A 159 -6.14 0.49 -0.21
CA GLN A 159 -5.45 1.52 0.54
C GLN A 159 -3.99 1.10 0.72
N GLY A 160 -3.08 2.06 0.89
CA GLY A 160 -1.66 1.83 1.10
C GLY A 160 -1.13 2.58 2.31
N VAL A 161 -0.26 1.96 3.09
CA VAL A 161 0.52 2.61 4.15
C VAL A 161 2.00 2.50 3.78
N GLU A 162 2.63 3.65 3.62
CA GLU A 162 4.04 3.72 3.30
C GLU A 162 4.92 3.31 4.49
N LEU A 163 6.07 2.73 4.16
CA LEU A 163 7.14 2.49 5.11
C LEU A 163 7.89 3.82 5.37
N LEU A 164 8.33 4.03 6.61
CA LEU A 164 9.09 5.23 6.98
C LEU A 164 10.50 5.25 6.38
N ARG A 165 11.04 4.08 6.05
CA ARG A 165 12.36 3.90 5.46
C ARG A 165 12.35 2.69 4.54
N ASP A 166 12.86 2.90 3.34
CA ASP A 166 13.06 1.85 2.36
C ASP A 166 14.49 1.31 2.44
N GLY A 167 14.62 -0.02 2.40
CA GLY A 167 15.88 -0.74 2.57
C GLY A 167 15.62 -2.08 3.22
N CYS A 168 16.13 -3.17 2.63
CA CYS A 168 15.79 -4.56 2.96
C CYS A 168 16.06 -4.99 4.42
N ILE A 169 16.61 -4.13 5.27
CA ILE A 169 16.96 -4.42 6.67
C ILE A 169 16.46 -3.27 7.55
N ASN A 170 15.77 -3.59 8.64
CA ASN A 170 15.23 -2.65 9.64
C ASN A 170 14.20 -1.65 9.09
N THR A 171 13.36 -2.10 8.17
CA THR A 171 12.23 -1.30 7.68
C THR A 171 11.21 -1.09 8.79
N ILE A 172 10.77 0.16 8.97
CA ILE A 172 9.83 0.56 10.03
C ILE A 172 8.56 1.07 9.36
N VAL A 173 7.41 0.61 9.84
CA VAL A 173 6.11 1.22 9.54
C VAL A 173 5.71 2.09 10.74
N ASP A 174 5.15 3.26 10.48
CA ASP A 174 4.55 4.05 11.55
C ASP A 174 3.29 3.34 12.07
N MET A 175 3.39 2.80 13.29
CA MET A 175 2.30 2.03 13.88
C MET A 175 1.05 2.87 14.15
N LYS A 176 1.19 4.21 14.27
CA LYS A 176 0.03 5.10 14.44
C LYS A 176 -0.74 5.19 13.13
N THR A 177 -0.08 5.58 12.03
CA THR A 177 -0.67 5.64 10.68
C THR A 177 -1.27 4.30 10.26
N LEU A 178 -0.56 3.19 10.53
CA LEU A 178 -1.08 1.86 10.21
C LEU A 178 -2.36 1.53 10.98
N LYS A 179 -2.42 1.86 12.28
CA LYS A 179 -3.63 1.66 13.07
C LYS A 179 -4.77 2.53 12.57
N GLU A 180 -4.51 3.78 12.22
CA GLU A 180 -5.52 4.67 11.65
C GLU A 180 -6.09 4.04 10.36
N ALA A 181 -5.23 3.59 9.45
CA ALA A 181 -5.64 2.92 8.20
C ALA A 181 -6.42 1.61 8.43
N LEU A 182 -6.02 0.80 9.41
CA LEU A 182 -6.74 -0.42 9.81
C LEU A 182 -8.14 -0.12 10.38
N ASN A 183 -8.28 0.98 11.13
CA ASN A 183 -9.55 1.33 11.79
C ASN A 183 -10.49 2.16 10.91
N VAL A 184 -10.12 2.47 9.66
CA VAL A 184 -11.01 3.17 8.72
C VAL A 184 -12.29 2.35 8.54
N ASN A 185 -13.41 2.85 9.07
CA ASN A 185 -14.70 2.19 8.96
C ASN A 185 -15.83 3.23 8.90
N MET A 186 -16.97 2.84 8.32
CA MET A 186 -18.20 3.65 8.32
C MET A 186 -19.28 3.09 9.26
N PHE A 187 -18.96 2.07 10.07
CA PHE A 187 -19.89 1.37 10.96
C PHE A 187 -19.31 1.21 12.37
#